data_AF-A0A7G2MDX6-F1
#
_entry.id   AF-A0A7G2MDX6-F1
#
_cell.length_a   1.000
_cell.length_b   1.000
_cell.length_c   1.000
_cell.angle_alpha   90.00
_cell.angle_beta   90.00
_cell.angle_gamma   90.00
#
_symmetry.space_group_name_H-M   'P 1'
#
loop_
_entity.id
_entity.type
_entity.pdbx_description
1 polymer ?
#
loop_
_entity_poly.entity_id
_entity_poly.type
_entity_poly.pdbx_seq_one_letter_code
_entity_poly.pdbx_strand_id
1 'polypeptide(L)'
;MYTYYIGKNTDWINKISHCLNCQVITFNNPIKTILSINERSKKDISPTYIFIESYNKKRDLQWLNAIAQGNPKNTYLLLLSEKIAKEDIVDYLHAGTSEIININTTPEDLQTTLDFLPKIKQHTTVHVQNNPRRFKLPWWKRTFDILFSGTAIVCLSPFLIVTALAIRIESKGPIIYKSKRVGSNYDIFDFLKFRSMYVDADKRLKEFEALNQYREETQYPQAHTETSPTSNQTSETLLVADDFITTEKQLLKIKRKQQKNAFVKFENDPRITKVGRIIRKYSIDELPQLVNILKGDMSIVGNRPLPLYEAELLTTDEYIERFMAPSGLTGLWQVEKRGDQGTLSAEERKQLDIKYARNFSFGNDIKIICKTFTAFVQKENV
;
A
#
# COMPACT_ATOMS: atom_id res chain seq x y z
N MET A 1 -15.93 -31.06 -19.30
CA MET A 1 -15.30 -30.91 -17.96
C MET A 1 -14.70 -32.25 -17.60
N TYR A 2 -13.39 -32.33 -17.39
CA TYR A 2 -12.76 -33.58 -16.96
C TYR A 2 -12.53 -33.54 -15.46
N THR A 3 -12.98 -34.60 -14.80
CA THR A 3 -12.92 -34.72 -13.35
C THR A 3 -12.16 -35.98 -12.99
N TYR A 4 -11.04 -35.79 -12.33
CA TYR A 4 -10.20 -36.85 -11.82
C TYR A 4 -10.31 -36.92 -10.31
N TYR A 5 -10.27 -38.13 -9.78
CA TYR A 5 -10.32 -38.38 -8.35
C TYR A 5 -9.17 -39.30 -7.94
N ILE A 6 -8.35 -38.85 -6.99
CA ILE A 6 -7.23 -39.62 -6.43
C ILE A 6 -7.60 -40.01 -5.00
N GLY A 7 -8.00 -41.26 -4.83
CA GLY A 7 -8.52 -41.76 -3.56
C GLY A 7 -9.26 -43.08 -3.71
N LYS A 8 -9.90 -43.53 -2.63
CA LYS A 8 -10.70 -44.76 -2.60
C LYS A 8 -12.12 -44.55 -2.08
N ASN A 9 -12.46 -43.38 -1.56
CA ASN A 9 -13.77 -43.14 -0.97
C ASN A 9 -14.87 -43.09 -2.06
N THR A 10 -15.71 -44.12 -2.08
CA THR A 10 -16.81 -44.28 -3.05
C THR A 10 -17.90 -43.23 -2.89
N ASP A 11 -18.15 -42.77 -1.67
CA ASP A 11 -19.18 -41.76 -1.39
C ASP A 11 -18.80 -40.43 -2.01
N TRP A 12 -17.51 -40.07 -1.98
CA TRP A 12 -17.01 -38.85 -2.60
C TRP A 12 -17.09 -38.91 -4.12
N ILE A 13 -16.71 -40.05 -4.70
CA ILE A 13 -16.80 -40.27 -6.14
C ILE A 13 -18.25 -40.13 -6.61
N ASN A 14 -19.19 -40.76 -5.90
CA ASN A 14 -20.62 -40.70 -6.23
C ASN A 14 -21.18 -39.28 -6.07
N LYS A 15 -20.84 -38.60 -4.97
CA LYS A 15 -21.25 -37.21 -4.71
C LYS A 15 -20.76 -36.29 -5.84
N ILE A 16 -19.48 -36.34 -6.18
CA ILE A 16 -18.89 -35.51 -7.25
C ILE A 16 -19.52 -35.85 -8.60
N SER A 17 -19.69 -37.13 -8.92
CA SER A 17 -20.28 -37.56 -10.19
C SER A 17 -21.73 -37.07 -10.33
N HIS A 18 -22.51 -37.16 -9.26
CA HIS A 18 -23.89 -36.66 -9.23
C HIS A 18 -23.97 -35.14 -9.32
N CYS A 19 -23.17 -34.42 -8.52
CA CYS A 19 -23.18 -32.95 -8.49
C CYS A 19 -22.79 -32.34 -9.84
N LEU A 20 -21.83 -32.95 -10.53
CA LEU A 20 -21.25 -32.40 -11.76
C LEU A 20 -21.83 -33.02 -13.04
N ASN A 21 -22.74 -33.99 -12.89
CA ASN A 21 -23.29 -34.79 -13.97
C ASN A 21 -22.19 -35.25 -14.95
N CYS A 22 -21.07 -35.74 -14.41
CA CYS A 22 -19.89 -36.08 -15.19
C CYS A 22 -19.29 -37.42 -14.75
N GLN A 23 -18.61 -38.08 -15.70
CA GLN A 23 -17.83 -39.26 -15.38
C GLN A 23 -16.57 -38.86 -14.60
N VAL A 24 -16.40 -39.44 -13.41
CA VAL A 24 -15.22 -39.26 -12.57
C VAL A 24 -14.23 -40.38 -12.86
N ILE A 25 -13.02 -40.05 -13.31
CA ILE A 25 -11.96 -41.02 -13.55
C ILE A 25 -11.14 -41.17 -12.28
N THR A 26 -11.08 -42.38 -11.73
CA THR A 26 -10.43 -42.66 -10.45
C THR A 26 -9.02 -43.18 -10.65
N PHE A 27 -8.12 -42.75 -9.76
CA PHE A 27 -6.74 -43.19 -9.72
C PHE A 27 -6.29 -43.49 -8.29
N ASN A 28 -5.40 -44.46 -8.19
CA ASN A 28 -4.87 -44.93 -6.90
C ASN A 28 -3.50 -44.28 -6.61
N ASN A 29 -2.95 -43.51 -7.55
CA ASN A 29 -1.61 -42.92 -7.49
C ASN A 29 -1.53 -41.67 -8.39
N PRO A 30 -0.92 -40.57 -7.93
CA PRO A 30 -0.79 -39.31 -8.68
C PRO A 30 -0.02 -39.43 -10.01
N ILE A 31 0.95 -40.35 -10.12
CA ILE A 31 1.75 -40.51 -11.36
C ILE A 31 0.87 -40.93 -12.54
N LYS A 32 -0.06 -41.86 -12.31
CA LYS A 32 -1.00 -42.32 -13.34
C LYS A 32 -1.94 -41.18 -13.78
N THR A 33 -2.34 -40.34 -12.83
CA THR A 33 -3.17 -39.16 -13.10
C THR A 33 -2.42 -38.18 -14.00
N ILE A 34 -1.17 -37.83 -13.68
CA ILE A 34 -0.35 -36.91 -14.49
C ILE A 34 -0.16 -37.44 -15.92
N LEU A 35 0.14 -38.73 -16.09
CA LEU A 35 0.29 -39.34 -17.41
C LEU A 35 -1.01 -39.24 -18.23
N SER A 36 -2.15 -39.57 -17.63
CA SER A 36 -3.45 -39.48 -18.30
C SER A 36 -3.85 -38.06 -18.69
N ILE A 37 -3.48 -37.07 -17.87
CA ILE A 37 -3.74 -35.65 -18.14
C ILE A 37 -2.84 -35.18 -19.27
N ASN A 38 -1.55 -35.51 -19.27
CA ASN A 38 -0.61 -35.06 -20.29
C ASN A 38 -0.90 -35.63 -21.68
N GLU A 39 -1.40 -36.87 -21.77
CA GLU A 39 -1.85 -37.44 -23.03
C GLU A 39 -3.07 -36.71 -23.60
N ARG A 40 -3.99 -36.27 -22.75
CA ARG A 40 -5.28 -35.67 -23.15
C ARG A 40 -5.24 -34.14 -23.28
N SER A 41 -4.49 -33.46 -22.43
CA SER A 41 -4.30 -31.99 -22.40
C SER A 41 -3.69 -31.45 -23.70
N LYS A 42 -3.02 -32.30 -24.50
CA LYS A 42 -2.56 -31.93 -25.86
C LYS A 42 -3.70 -31.67 -26.84
N LYS A 43 -4.93 -32.11 -26.56
CA LYS A 43 -6.09 -32.03 -27.49
C LYS A 43 -7.25 -31.17 -27.00
N ASP A 44 -7.36 -30.87 -25.71
CA ASP A 44 -8.52 -30.17 -25.12
C ASP A 44 -8.08 -29.09 -24.12
N ILE A 45 -8.71 -27.92 -24.20
CA ILE A 45 -8.39 -26.70 -23.43
C ILE A 45 -9.35 -26.56 -22.22
N SER A 46 -10.33 -27.45 -22.08
CA SER A 46 -11.34 -27.41 -21.02
C SER A 46 -10.74 -27.47 -19.60
N PRO A 47 -11.37 -26.82 -18.60
CA PRO A 47 -10.91 -26.90 -17.21
C PRO A 47 -10.94 -28.34 -16.71
N THR A 48 -9.84 -28.74 -16.08
CA THR A 48 -9.65 -30.08 -15.52
C THR A 48 -9.58 -29.98 -14.00
N TYR A 49 -10.45 -30.69 -13.31
CA TYR A 49 -10.52 -30.70 -11.84
C TYR A 49 -9.95 -32.01 -11.32
N ILE A 50 -9.03 -31.92 -10.36
CA ILE A 50 -8.42 -33.08 -9.72
C ILE A 50 -8.74 -33.02 -8.24
N PHE A 51 -9.61 -33.92 -7.81
CA PHE A 51 -9.95 -34.11 -6.42
C PHE A 51 -8.96 -35.09 -5.78
N ILE A 52 -8.35 -34.68 -4.68
CA ILE A 52 -7.37 -35.48 -3.95
C ILE A 52 -7.91 -35.71 -2.56
N GLU A 53 -8.04 -36.98 -2.19
CA GLU A 53 -8.47 -37.35 -0.85
C GLU A 53 -7.37 -37.09 0.16
N SER A 54 -7.63 -36.27 1.17
CA SER A 54 -6.71 -35.99 2.30
C SER A 54 -6.58 -37.21 3.22
N TYR A 55 -5.41 -37.41 3.82
CA TYR A 55 -5.18 -38.50 4.78
C TYR A 55 -4.12 -38.13 5.81
N ASN A 56 -2.98 -37.64 5.36
CA ASN A 56 -1.96 -37.06 6.24
C ASN A 56 -1.14 -36.03 5.48
N LYS A 57 -0.79 -34.96 6.20
CA LYS A 57 -0.09 -33.79 5.66
C LYS A 57 1.13 -34.14 4.82
N LYS A 58 1.96 -35.08 5.29
CA LYS A 58 3.20 -35.45 4.58
C LYS A 58 2.90 -36.06 3.21
N ARG A 59 1.97 -37.01 3.13
CA ARG A 59 1.57 -37.65 1.87
C ARG A 59 0.88 -36.65 0.95
N ASP A 60 -0.03 -35.85 1.51
CA ASP A 60 -0.86 -34.93 0.75
C ASP A 60 0.01 -33.85 0.07
N LEU A 61 0.94 -33.26 0.82
CA LEU A 61 1.93 -32.32 0.26
C LEU A 61 2.85 -32.98 -0.78
N GLN A 62 3.27 -34.24 -0.55
CA GLN A 62 4.08 -34.96 -1.55
C GLN A 62 3.33 -35.14 -2.88
N TRP A 63 2.05 -35.48 -2.82
CA TRP A 63 1.22 -35.71 -4.00
C TRP A 63 0.86 -34.41 -4.72
N LEU A 64 0.49 -33.37 -3.98
CA LEU A 64 0.21 -32.04 -4.53
C LEU A 64 1.44 -31.49 -5.27
N ASN A 65 2.61 -31.54 -4.65
CA ASN A 65 3.85 -31.11 -5.27
C ASN A 65 4.20 -31.92 -6.53
N ALA A 66 4.01 -33.24 -6.51
CA ALA A 66 4.25 -34.08 -7.67
C ALA A 66 3.37 -33.71 -8.87
N ILE A 67 2.08 -33.40 -8.63
CA ILE A 67 1.15 -33.00 -9.69
C ILE A 67 1.44 -31.57 -10.16
N ALA A 68 1.74 -30.65 -9.24
CA ALA A 68 2.08 -29.27 -9.56
C ALA A 68 3.35 -29.17 -10.43
N GLN A 69 4.37 -29.99 -10.14
CA GLN A 69 5.60 -30.07 -10.95
C GLN A 69 5.35 -30.52 -12.39
N GLY A 70 4.31 -31.32 -12.64
CA GLY A 70 3.90 -31.73 -13.98
C GLY A 70 3.37 -30.57 -14.85
N ASN A 71 3.17 -29.38 -14.25
CA ASN A 71 2.67 -28.16 -14.88
C ASN A 71 1.46 -28.36 -15.82
N PRO A 72 0.39 -29.03 -15.37
CA PRO A 72 -0.76 -29.28 -16.23
C PRO A 72 -1.51 -27.96 -16.52
N LYS A 73 -1.68 -27.63 -17.81
CA LYS A 73 -2.41 -26.42 -18.22
C LYS A 73 -3.88 -26.52 -17.82
N ASN A 74 -4.47 -25.39 -17.46
CA ASN A 74 -5.89 -25.24 -17.08
C ASN A 74 -6.42 -26.29 -16.07
N THR A 75 -5.56 -26.69 -15.13
CA THR A 75 -5.89 -27.68 -14.09
C THR A 75 -6.09 -27.01 -12.74
N TYR A 76 -7.02 -27.54 -11.94
CA TYR A 76 -7.39 -27.08 -10.61
C TYR A 76 -7.27 -28.25 -9.62
N LEU A 77 -6.44 -28.09 -8.61
CA LEU A 77 -6.17 -29.10 -7.59
C LEU A 77 -7.06 -28.85 -6.37
N LEU A 78 -7.89 -29.82 -6.01
CA LEU A 78 -8.89 -29.72 -4.97
C LEU A 78 -8.58 -30.74 -3.88
N LEU A 79 -8.22 -30.28 -2.69
CA LEU A 79 -7.97 -31.18 -1.56
C LEU A 79 -9.27 -31.40 -0.78
N LEU A 80 -9.73 -32.64 -0.71
CA LEU A 80 -10.93 -33.03 0.04
C LEU A 80 -10.54 -33.44 1.46
N SER A 81 -11.05 -32.74 2.46
CA SER A 81 -10.77 -33.05 3.86
C SER A 81 -11.96 -32.72 4.77
N GLU A 82 -12.15 -33.48 5.85
CA GLU A 82 -13.18 -33.18 6.85
C GLU A 82 -12.76 -32.01 7.75
N LYS A 83 -11.47 -31.98 8.12
CA LYS A 83 -10.88 -30.98 9.00
C LYS A 83 -9.42 -30.76 8.64
N ILE A 84 -9.01 -29.49 8.55
CA ILE A 84 -7.62 -29.08 8.38
C ILE A 84 -7.30 -28.03 9.44
N ALA A 85 -6.13 -28.13 10.07
CA ALA A 85 -5.65 -27.13 11.00
C ALA A 85 -5.37 -25.82 10.24
N LYS A 86 -5.72 -24.66 10.82
CA LYS A 86 -5.55 -23.36 10.15
C LYS A 86 -4.09 -23.09 9.74
N GLU A 87 -3.15 -23.57 10.55
CA GLU A 87 -1.71 -23.46 10.32
C GLU A 87 -1.25 -24.22 9.07
N ASP A 88 -1.93 -25.31 8.69
CA ASP A 88 -1.54 -26.17 7.56
C ASP A 88 -2.08 -25.65 6.21
N ILE A 89 -3.09 -24.78 6.23
CA ILE A 89 -3.74 -24.25 5.02
C ILE A 89 -2.71 -23.61 4.09
N VAL A 90 -1.81 -22.82 4.67
CA VAL A 90 -0.78 -22.08 3.92
C VAL A 90 0.15 -23.05 3.18
N ASP A 91 0.53 -24.17 3.80
CA ASP A 91 1.39 -25.18 3.19
C ASP A 91 0.72 -25.86 1.99
N TYR A 92 -0.58 -26.17 2.09
CA TYR A 92 -1.33 -26.76 0.99
C TYR A 92 -1.51 -25.79 -0.19
N LEU A 93 -1.76 -24.51 0.08
CA LEU A 93 -1.84 -23.47 -0.95
C LEU A 93 -0.49 -23.29 -1.66
N HIS A 94 0.63 -23.28 -0.91
CA HIS A 94 1.97 -23.24 -1.49
C HIS A 94 2.31 -24.47 -2.35
N ALA A 95 1.79 -25.64 -1.99
CA ALA A 95 1.95 -26.86 -2.79
C ALA A 95 1.12 -26.86 -4.09
N GLY A 96 0.36 -25.79 -4.37
CA GLY A 96 -0.41 -25.61 -5.62
C GLY A 96 -1.87 -26.01 -5.52
N THR A 97 -2.39 -26.25 -4.31
CA THR A 97 -3.83 -26.49 -4.10
C THR A 97 -4.62 -25.25 -4.50
N SER A 98 -5.62 -25.43 -5.37
CA SER A 98 -6.50 -24.35 -5.83
C SER A 98 -7.61 -24.06 -4.81
N GLU A 99 -8.14 -25.10 -4.16
CA GLU A 99 -9.14 -24.96 -3.11
C GLU A 99 -9.13 -26.18 -2.18
N ILE A 100 -9.50 -25.96 -0.91
CA ILE A 100 -9.67 -27.02 0.08
C ILE A 100 -11.16 -27.19 0.35
N ILE A 101 -11.72 -28.34 -0.02
CA ILE A 101 -13.16 -28.58 0.04
C ILE A 101 -13.49 -29.43 1.27
N ASN A 102 -14.47 -28.96 2.05
CA ASN A 102 -15.01 -29.72 3.16
C ASN A 102 -15.92 -30.86 2.66
N ILE A 103 -15.82 -32.04 3.27
CA ILE A 103 -16.69 -33.19 2.95
C ILE A 103 -18.19 -32.87 3.07
N ASN A 104 -18.55 -32.00 4.03
CA ASN A 104 -19.93 -31.65 4.35
C ASN A 104 -20.49 -30.53 3.46
N THR A 105 -19.72 -30.01 2.51
CA THR A 105 -20.16 -28.99 1.57
C THR A 105 -21.38 -29.46 0.76
N THR A 106 -22.36 -28.59 0.56
CA THR A 106 -23.57 -28.90 -0.21
C THR A 106 -23.24 -29.04 -1.71
N PRO A 107 -24.05 -29.77 -2.50
CA PRO A 107 -23.90 -29.83 -3.96
C PRO A 107 -23.86 -28.45 -4.62
N GLU A 108 -24.71 -27.52 -4.17
CA GLU A 108 -24.84 -26.17 -4.72
C GLU A 108 -23.57 -25.34 -4.45
N ASP A 109 -23.02 -25.42 -3.25
CA ASP A 109 -21.77 -24.74 -2.88
C ASP A 109 -20.60 -25.30 -3.68
N LEU A 110 -20.52 -26.62 -3.83
CA LEU A 110 -19.47 -27.28 -4.62
C LEU A 110 -19.52 -26.83 -6.08
N GLN A 111 -20.70 -26.79 -6.68
CA GLN A 111 -20.88 -26.31 -8.05
C GLN A 111 -20.46 -24.84 -8.18
N THR A 112 -20.87 -23.99 -7.24
CA THR A 112 -20.51 -22.57 -7.20
C THR A 112 -18.99 -22.38 -7.12
N THR A 113 -18.31 -23.14 -6.25
CA THR A 113 -16.85 -23.13 -6.14
C THR A 113 -16.19 -23.47 -7.48
N LEU A 114 -16.62 -24.55 -8.12
CA LEU A 114 -16.02 -25.02 -9.38
C LEU A 114 -16.26 -24.04 -10.53
N ASP A 115 -17.43 -23.41 -10.61
CA ASP A 115 -17.72 -22.39 -11.61
C ASP A 115 -16.90 -21.09 -11.41
N PHE A 116 -16.48 -20.83 -10.17
CA PHE A 116 -15.73 -19.64 -9.81
C PHE A 116 -14.20 -19.79 -10.00
N LEU A 117 -13.66 -20.98 -9.78
CA LEU A 117 -12.21 -21.24 -9.86
C LEU A 117 -11.56 -20.82 -11.20
N PRO A 118 -12.15 -21.12 -12.38
CA PRO A 118 -11.61 -20.62 -13.64
C PRO A 118 -11.61 -19.10 -13.77
N LYS A 119 -12.63 -18.43 -13.22
CA LYS A 119 -12.74 -16.96 -13.24
C LYS A 119 -11.63 -16.33 -12.39
N ILE A 120 -11.38 -16.86 -11.18
CA ILE A 120 -10.29 -16.38 -10.32
C ILE A 120 -8.95 -16.52 -11.05
N LYS A 121 -8.65 -17.69 -11.61
CA LYS A 121 -7.35 -17.96 -12.24
C LYS A 121 -7.08 -17.02 -13.42
N GLN A 122 -8.11 -16.72 -14.22
CA GLN A 122 -8.03 -15.71 -15.28
C GLN A 122 -7.65 -14.32 -14.73
N HIS A 123 -8.34 -13.85 -13.69
CA HIS A 123 -8.03 -12.57 -13.05
C HIS A 123 -6.62 -12.55 -12.41
N THR A 124 -6.19 -13.62 -11.75
CA THR A 124 -4.85 -13.73 -11.17
C THR A 124 -3.76 -13.71 -12.26
N THR A 125 -3.95 -14.41 -13.38
CA THR A 125 -2.98 -14.42 -14.48
C THR A 125 -2.81 -13.05 -15.16
N VAL A 126 -3.85 -12.22 -15.20
CA VAL A 126 -3.77 -10.83 -15.69
C VAL A 126 -2.94 -9.94 -14.76
N HIS A 127 -2.90 -10.25 -13.46
CA HIS A 127 -2.18 -9.44 -12.47
C HIS A 127 -0.68 -9.76 -12.32
N VAL A 128 -0.17 -10.88 -12.83
CA VAL A 128 1.23 -11.29 -12.61
C VAL A 128 2.22 -10.71 -13.64
N GLN A 129 1.75 -10.03 -14.70
CA GLN A 129 2.64 -9.50 -15.77
C GLN A 129 2.82 -7.98 -15.82
N ASN A 130 2.38 -7.24 -14.81
CA ASN A 130 2.71 -5.83 -14.72
C ASN A 130 3.74 -5.63 -13.61
N ASN A 131 5.02 -5.61 -13.98
CA ASN A 131 5.92 -4.67 -13.30
C ASN A 131 5.18 -3.33 -13.38
N PRO A 132 4.68 -2.76 -12.27
CA PRO A 132 3.98 -1.49 -12.33
C PRO A 132 4.90 -0.55 -13.09
N ARG A 133 4.43 0.03 -14.20
CA ARG A 133 5.27 0.85 -15.09
C ARG A 133 5.92 1.91 -14.21
N ARG A 134 7.19 1.73 -13.83
CA ARG A 134 7.88 2.69 -12.95
C ARG A 134 7.95 4.00 -13.68
N PHE A 135 7.55 5.08 -13.03
CA PHE A 135 7.61 6.41 -13.61
C PHE A 135 9.06 6.69 -13.95
N LYS A 136 9.34 6.93 -15.24
CA LYS A 136 10.68 7.29 -15.70
C LYS A 136 10.73 8.79 -15.89
N LEU A 137 11.56 9.44 -15.08
CA LEU A 137 11.93 10.84 -15.27
C LEU A 137 12.44 11.06 -16.71
N PRO A 138 11.98 12.12 -17.41
CA PRO A 138 12.58 12.50 -18.67
C PRO A 138 14.09 12.74 -18.54
N TRP A 139 14.85 12.39 -19.57
CA TRP A 139 16.30 12.49 -19.54
C TRP A 139 16.80 13.92 -19.25
N TRP A 140 16.16 14.95 -19.82
CA TRP A 140 16.51 16.35 -19.58
C TRP A 140 16.38 16.74 -18.10
N LYS A 141 15.33 16.24 -17.45
CA LYS A 141 15.03 16.52 -16.05
C LYS A 141 16.05 15.82 -15.16
N ARG A 142 16.34 14.57 -15.47
CA ARG A 142 17.35 13.78 -14.76
C ARG A 142 18.75 14.39 -14.88
N THR A 143 19.14 14.87 -16.05
CA THR A 143 20.42 15.55 -16.26
C THR A 143 20.49 16.84 -15.44
N PHE A 144 19.43 17.65 -15.45
CA PHE A 144 19.35 18.86 -14.63
C PHE A 144 19.47 18.54 -13.13
N ASP A 145 18.74 17.55 -12.64
CA ASP A 145 18.75 17.12 -11.25
C ASP A 145 20.15 16.71 -10.78
N ILE A 146 20.87 15.91 -11.58
CA ILE A 146 22.23 15.45 -11.25
C ILE A 146 23.21 16.64 -11.21
N LEU A 147 23.20 17.49 -12.24
CA LEU A 147 24.12 18.63 -12.33
C LEU A 147 23.86 19.65 -11.22
N PHE A 148 22.60 20.01 -11.00
CA PHE A 148 22.21 20.98 -9.98
C PHE A 148 22.54 20.45 -8.57
N SER A 149 22.11 19.22 -8.28
CA SER A 149 22.31 18.62 -6.95
C SER A 149 23.79 18.35 -6.66
N GLY A 150 24.55 17.85 -7.63
CA GLY A 150 25.99 17.64 -7.50
C GLY A 150 26.75 18.94 -7.24
N THR A 151 26.45 19.99 -8.01
CA THR A 151 27.04 21.32 -7.80
C THR A 151 26.66 21.89 -6.43
N ALA A 152 25.38 21.80 -6.04
CA ALA A 152 24.91 22.28 -4.75
C ALA A 152 25.59 21.56 -3.57
N ILE A 153 25.77 20.24 -3.64
CA ILE A 153 26.47 19.47 -2.60
C ILE A 153 27.92 19.92 -2.48
N VAL A 154 28.64 20.09 -3.59
CA VAL A 154 30.04 20.53 -3.57
C VAL A 154 30.16 21.93 -2.97
N CYS A 155 29.37 22.89 -3.46
CA CYS A 155 29.41 24.28 -2.97
C CYS A 155 28.99 24.40 -1.50
N LEU A 156 27.98 23.64 -1.07
CA LEU A 156 27.48 23.66 0.31
C LEU A 156 28.26 22.73 1.24
N SER A 157 29.20 21.93 0.74
CA SER A 157 29.89 20.91 1.54
C SER A 157 30.55 21.44 2.81
N PRO A 158 31.23 22.61 2.83
CA PRO A 158 31.82 23.12 4.08
C PRO A 158 30.73 23.41 5.12
N PHE A 159 29.62 23.98 4.69
CA PHE A 159 28.48 24.30 5.55
C PHE A 159 27.75 23.04 6.05
N LEU A 160 27.57 22.04 5.19
CA LEU A 160 27.00 20.75 5.57
C LEU A 160 27.85 20.03 6.62
N ILE A 161 29.17 20.08 6.50
CA ILE A 161 30.12 19.50 7.47
C ILE A 161 30.02 20.22 8.81
N VAL A 162 30.02 21.56 8.82
CA VAL A 162 29.86 22.34 10.07
C VAL A 162 28.53 22.02 10.75
N THR A 163 27.44 21.95 9.99
CA THR A 163 26.12 21.56 10.51
C THR A 163 26.14 20.15 11.09
N ALA A 164 26.76 19.19 10.37
CA ALA A 164 26.90 17.81 10.81
C ALA A 164 27.68 17.70 12.13
N LEU A 165 28.76 18.47 12.29
CA LEU A 165 29.54 18.54 13.53
C LEU A 165 28.71 19.15 14.67
N ALA A 166 27.98 20.23 14.42
CA ALA A 166 27.12 20.86 15.43
C ALA A 166 26.07 19.89 15.99
N ILE A 167 25.41 19.12 15.11
CA ILE A 167 24.44 18.08 15.50
C ILE A 167 25.12 16.99 16.33
N ARG A 168 26.33 16.56 15.93
CA ARG A 168 27.07 15.48 16.57
C ARG A 168 27.61 15.86 17.95
N ILE A 169 27.95 17.13 18.15
CA ILE A 169 28.41 17.70 19.42
C ILE A 169 27.24 17.83 20.39
N GLU A 170 26.08 18.34 19.93
CA GLU A 170 24.93 18.55 20.81
C GLU A 170 24.29 17.23 21.27
N SER A 171 24.21 16.22 20.40
CA SER A 171 23.58 14.94 20.74
C SER A 171 24.31 13.74 20.14
N LYS A 172 24.51 12.68 20.96
CA LYS A 172 25.13 11.42 20.49
C LYS A 172 24.21 10.71 19.48
N GLY A 173 24.79 9.97 18.53
CA GLY A 173 24.07 9.13 17.56
C GLY A 173 24.21 9.57 16.09
N PRO A 174 23.38 9.05 15.17
CA PRO A 174 23.47 9.32 13.73
C PRO A 174 23.04 10.74 13.34
N ILE A 175 23.83 11.39 12.50
CA ILE A 175 23.59 12.78 12.03
C ILE A 175 22.42 12.85 11.05
N ILE A 176 22.22 11.80 10.25
CA ILE A 176 21.14 11.71 9.26
C ILE A 176 19.99 10.88 9.85
N TYR A 177 18.80 11.46 9.81
CA TYR A 177 17.54 10.77 10.07
C TYR A 177 16.93 10.31 8.75
N LYS A 178 16.33 9.11 8.74
CA LYS A 178 15.69 8.51 7.58
C LYS A 178 14.21 8.31 7.88
N SER A 179 13.34 8.92 7.06
CA SER A 179 11.88 8.76 7.14
C SER A 179 11.40 7.98 5.93
N LYS A 180 10.54 6.98 6.10
CA LYS A 180 9.90 6.32 4.95
C LYS A 180 8.86 7.26 4.33
N ARG A 181 8.98 7.47 3.02
CA ARG A 181 8.05 8.30 2.25
C ARG A 181 7.60 7.58 0.99
N VAL A 182 6.36 7.87 0.61
CA VAL A 182 5.77 7.45 -0.66
C VAL A 182 6.05 8.53 -1.70
N GLY A 183 6.75 8.12 -2.74
CA GLY A 183 7.11 8.94 -3.88
C GLY A 183 6.31 8.60 -5.13
N SER A 184 6.96 8.75 -6.29
CA SER A 184 6.35 8.53 -7.60
C SER A 184 5.90 7.08 -7.76
N ASN A 185 4.73 6.85 -8.36
CA ASN A 185 4.10 5.54 -8.54
C ASN A 185 4.04 4.69 -7.27
N TYR A 186 3.84 5.34 -6.13
CA TYR A 186 3.80 4.69 -4.82
C TYR A 186 5.12 4.02 -4.38
N ASP A 187 6.24 4.31 -5.05
CA ASP A 187 7.54 3.78 -4.65
C ASP A 187 7.94 4.36 -3.27
N ILE A 188 8.29 3.47 -2.35
CA ILE A 188 8.70 3.84 -1.00
C ILE A 188 10.22 3.96 -0.94
N PHE A 189 10.71 5.09 -0.41
CA PHE A 189 12.14 5.34 -0.28
C PHE A 189 12.52 5.97 1.06
N ASP A 190 13.83 5.98 1.35
CA ASP A 190 14.41 6.62 2.53
C ASP A 190 14.56 8.13 2.29
N PHE A 191 13.67 8.94 2.85
CA PHE A 191 13.74 10.39 2.81
C PHE A 191 14.75 10.89 3.84
N LEU A 192 15.86 11.47 3.37
CA LEU A 192 16.99 11.85 4.21
C LEU A 192 16.80 13.26 4.77
N LYS A 193 17.07 13.43 6.06
CA LYS A 193 17.14 14.75 6.72
C LYS A 193 18.28 14.81 7.72
N PHE A 194 18.74 16.00 8.04
CA PHE A 194 19.54 16.15 9.25
C PHE A 194 18.67 15.91 10.48
N ARG A 195 19.24 15.19 11.44
CA ARG A 195 18.58 14.92 12.71
C ARG A 195 18.44 16.23 13.49
N SER A 196 17.21 16.62 13.72
CA SER A 196 16.85 17.81 14.51
C SER A 196 16.33 17.48 15.91
N MET A 197 15.99 16.22 16.16
CA MET A 197 15.45 15.73 17.44
C MET A 197 16.47 14.88 18.20
N TYR A 198 16.30 14.75 19.51
CA TYR A 198 17.07 13.80 20.30
C TYR A 198 16.76 12.35 19.88
N VAL A 199 17.71 11.43 20.09
CA VAL A 199 17.57 10.02 19.65
C VAL A 199 16.42 9.29 20.35
N ASP A 200 16.09 9.71 21.56
CA ASP A 200 15.01 9.19 22.39
C ASP A 200 13.66 9.91 22.17
N ALA A 201 13.58 10.83 21.21
CA ALA A 201 12.36 11.61 20.93
C ALA A 201 11.11 10.75 20.71
N ASP A 202 11.25 9.61 20.02
CA ASP A 202 10.12 8.71 19.75
C ASP A 202 9.62 8.03 21.03
N LYS A 203 10.51 7.68 21.97
CA LYS A 203 10.13 7.10 23.27
C LYS A 203 9.36 8.11 24.13
N ARG A 204 9.73 9.39 24.01
CA ARG A 204 9.13 10.50 24.74
C ARG A 204 7.85 11.03 24.09
N LEU A 205 7.44 10.51 22.94
CA LEU A 205 6.19 10.92 22.28
C LEU A 205 4.98 10.74 23.22
N LYS A 206 4.93 9.62 23.96
CA LYS A 206 3.87 9.34 24.96
C LYS A 206 3.87 10.32 26.12
N GLU A 207 5.05 10.76 26.57
CA GLU A 207 5.19 11.75 27.66
C GLU A 207 4.60 13.11 27.28
N PHE A 208 4.62 13.43 25.97
CA PHE A 208 4.20 14.72 25.45
C PHE A 208 2.84 14.67 24.75
N GLU A 209 2.12 13.54 24.72
CA GLU A 209 0.76 13.47 24.18
C GLU A 209 -0.18 14.52 24.81
N ALA A 210 0.06 14.86 26.09
CA ALA A 210 -0.65 15.91 26.79
C ALA A 210 -0.49 17.32 26.18
N LEU A 211 0.57 17.55 25.39
CA LEU A 211 0.86 18.82 24.70
C LEU A 211 0.32 18.88 23.27
N ASN A 212 -0.41 17.85 22.81
CA ASN A 212 -0.95 17.82 21.44
C ASN A 212 -2.03 18.91 21.25
N GLN A 213 -1.88 19.74 20.22
CA GLN A 213 -2.82 20.82 19.90
C GLN A 213 -4.22 20.36 19.50
N TYR A 214 -4.38 19.10 19.08
CA TYR A 214 -5.64 18.54 18.61
C TYR A 214 -6.42 17.76 19.67
N ARG A 215 -6.06 17.90 20.95
CA ARG A 215 -6.77 17.24 22.05
C ARG A 215 -8.13 17.92 22.29
N GLU A 216 -9.11 17.64 21.44
CA GLU A 216 -10.51 17.79 21.84
C GLU A 216 -10.81 16.69 22.87
N GLU A 217 -11.44 17.07 23.99
CA GLU A 217 -11.82 16.18 25.08
C GLU A 217 -12.48 14.90 24.55
N THR A 218 -11.80 13.76 24.73
CA THR A 218 -12.36 12.43 24.48
C THR A 218 -13.43 12.16 25.53
N GLN A 219 -14.67 12.52 25.23
CA GLN A 219 -15.82 11.80 25.74
C GLN A 219 -16.29 10.89 24.60
N TYR A 220 -15.86 9.63 24.65
CA TYR A 220 -16.53 8.59 23.88
C TYR A 220 -17.98 8.57 24.37
N PRO A 221 -18.99 8.78 23.52
CA PRO A 221 -20.33 8.37 23.90
C PRO A 221 -20.22 6.87 24.13
N GLN A 222 -20.43 6.43 25.36
CA GLN A 222 -20.70 5.03 25.64
C GLN A 222 -21.74 4.56 24.63
N ALA A 223 -21.53 3.38 24.06
CA ALA A 223 -22.50 2.70 23.23
C ALA A 223 -23.79 2.54 24.04
N HIS A 224 -24.69 3.50 23.90
CA HIS A 224 -26.03 3.43 24.43
C HIS A 224 -26.94 3.19 23.24
N THR A 225 -27.49 1.99 23.29
CA THR A 225 -28.60 1.44 22.55
C THR A 225 -29.74 2.47 22.39
N GLU A 226 -30.45 2.31 21.27
CA GLU A 226 -31.79 2.85 20.99
C GLU A 226 -31.91 4.32 20.57
N THR A 227 -32.20 4.51 19.29
CA THR A 227 -33.38 5.29 18.89
C THR A 227 -33.78 4.88 17.47
N SER A 228 -34.93 4.23 17.34
CA SER A 228 -35.61 4.07 16.06
C SER A 228 -35.86 5.45 15.46
N PRO A 229 -35.57 5.69 14.17
CA PRO A 229 -35.86 6.98 13.56
C PRO A 229 -37.38 7.11 13.38
N THR A 230 -38.00 7.91 14.23
CA THR A 230 -39.36 8.41 14.01
C THR A 230 -39.38 9.21 12.71
N SER A 231 -40.41 8.97 11.92
CA SER A 231 -40.74 9.63 10.66
C SER A 231 -40.46 11.14 10.68
N ASN A 232 -39.57 11.60 9.79
CA ASN A 232 -39.88 12.51 8.69
C ASN A 232 -38.60 13.13 8.14
N GLN A 233 -38.46 13.05 6.81
CA GLN A 233 -37.49 13.74 5.97
C GLN A 233 -36.01 13.36 6.16
N THR A 234 -35.56 12.34 5.43
CA THR A 234 -34.48 12.40 4.41
C THR A 234 -34.08 10.98 4.02
N SER A 235 -33.83 10.76 2.73
CA SER A 235 -33.31 9.49 2.19
C SER A 235 -31.85 9.25 2.62
N GLU A 236 -31.58 9.16 3.93
CA GLU A 236 -30.23 8.89 4.43
C GLU A 236 -29.98 7.38 4.47
N THR A 237 -28.90 6.94 3.82
CA THR A 237 -28.50 5.53 3.77
C THR A 237 -28.09 5.05 5.17
N LEU A 238 -28.83 4.04 5.66
CA LEU A 238 -28.56 3.33 6.90
C LEU A 238 -27.53 2.23 6.67
N LEU A 239 -26.49 2.20 7.50
CA LEU A 239 -25.45 1.18 7.53
C LEU A 239 -25.69 0.29 8.76
N VAL A 240 -25.80 -1.02 8.53
CA VAL A 240 -26.01 -2.03 9.57
C VAL A 240 -24.76 -2.90 9.65
N ALA A 241 -24.14 -2.96 10.82
CA ALA A 241 -23.07 -3.89 11.18
C ALA A 241 -23.55 -4.81 12.31
N ASP A 242 -22.81 -5.88 12.59
CA ASP A 242 -23.16 -6.87 13.62
C ASP A 242 -23.41 -6.24 15.00
N ASP A 243 -22.67 -5.16 15.31
CA ASP A 243 -22.67 -4.52 16.63
C ASP A 243 -23.39 -3.16 16.67
N PHE A 244 -23.72 -2.53 15.52
CA PHE A 244 -24.34 -1.20 15.51
C PHE A 244 -25.04 -0.85 14.20
N ILE A 245 -25.99 0.09 14.30
CA ILE A 245 -26.67 0.72 13.18
C ILE A 245 -26.30 2.20 13.19
N THR A 246 -25.79 2.73 12.08
CA THR A 246 -25.42 4.16 11.96
C THR A 246 -25.79 4.70 10.58
N THR A 247 -25.90 6.02 10.43
CA THR A 247 -26.06 6.63 9.11
C THR A 247 -24.70 6.86 8.45
N GLU A 248 -24.65 6.83 7.11
CA GLU A 248 -23.42 7.12 6.35
C GLU A 248 -22.76 8.43 6.79
N LYS A 249 -23.57 9.47 7.01
CA LYS A 249 -23.14 10.79 7.44
C LYS A 249 -22.48 10.79 8.83
N GLN A 250 -23.03 10.03 9.77
CA GLN A 250 -22.44 9.87 11.11
C GLN A 250 -21.12 9.09 11.04
N LEU A 251 -21.06 8.01 10.27
CA LEU A 251 -19.84 7.23 10.10
C LEU A 251 -18.71 8.05 9.46
N LEU A 252 -19.02 8.85 8.44
CA LEU A 252 -18.06 9.79 7.84
C LEU A 252 -17.59 10.85 8.84
N LYS A 253 -18.47 11.34 9.72
CA LYS A 253 -18.10 12.31 10.78
C LYS A 253 -17.17 11.67 11.82
N ILE A 254 -17.44 10.43 12.23
CA ILE A 254 -16.60 9.67 13.16
C ILE A 254 -15.23 9.40 12.53
N LYS A 255 -15.17 8.92 11.28
CA LYS A 255 -13.92 8.72 10.54
C LYS A 255 -13.10 10.00 10.45
N ARG A 256 -13.73 11.14 10.12
CA ARG A 256 -13.06 12.45 10.07
C ARG A 256 -12.52 12.88 11.44
N LYS A 257 -13.25 12.62 12.53
CA LYS A 257 -12.81 12.96 13.91
C LYS A 257 -11.65 12.07 14.37
N GLN A 258 -11.73 10.76 14.11
CA GLN A 258 -10.62 9.83 14.37
C GLN A 258 -9.37 10.21 13.59
N GLN A 259 -9.51 10.60 12.32
CA GLN A 259 -8.40 11.07 11.50
C GLN A 259 -7.76 12.35 12.06
N LYS A 260 -8.55 13.33 12.52
CA LYS A 260 -8.01 14.56 13.15
C LYS A 260 -7.17 14.25 14.40
N ASN A 261 -7.59 13.28 15.21
CA ASN A 261 -6.89 12.89 16.44
C ASN A 261 -5.55 12.17 16.17
N ALA A 262 -5.32 11.66 14.96
CA ALA A 262 -4.05 11.04 14.57
C ALA A 262 -2.95 12.06 14.25
N PHE A 263 -3.30 13.33 14.02
CA PHE A 263 -2.33 14.38 13.80
C PHE A 263 -1.80 14.89 15.14
N VAL A 264 -0.52 14.68 15.39
CA VAL A 264 0.16 15.26 16.55
C VAL A 264 0.91 16.51 16.09
N LYS A 265 0.47 17.68 16.55
CA LYS A 265 1.17 18.95 16.28
C LYS A 265 1.48 19.62 17.61
N PHE A 266 2.76 19.91 17.80
CA PHE A 266 3.28 20.64 18.95
C PHE A 266 3.70 22.04 18.50
N GLU A 267 3.35 23.07 19.27
CA GLU A 267 3.77 24.45 18.98
C GLU A 267 5.26 24.66 19.29
N ASN A 268 5.70 24.15 20.44
CA ASN A 268 7.10 24.10 20.86
C ASN A 268 7.44 22.66 21.25
N ASP A 269 7.84 21.85 20.26
CA ASP A 269 8.15 20.44 20.50
C ASP A 269 9.43 20.30 21.36
N PRO A 270 9.33 19.82 22.60
CA PRO A 270 10.46 19.71 23.52
C PRO A 270 11.49 18.66 23.09
N ARG A 271 11.16 17.82 22.10
CA ARG A 271 12.04 16.78 21.56
C ARG A 271 13.05 17.33 20.56
N ILE A 272 12.89 18.59 20.12
CA ILE A 272 13.81 19.26 19.20
C ILE A 272 15.01 19.82 19.98
N THR A 273 16.21 19.57 19.46
CA THR A 273 17.48 20.09 19.99
C THR A 273 17.64 21.60 19.72
N LYS A 274 18.59 22.29 20.37
CA LYS A 274 18.81 23.73 20.12
C LYS A 274 19.35 23.97 18.71
N VAL A 275 20.33 23.18 18.26
CA VAL A 275 20.80 23.17 16.86
C VAL A 275 19.66 22.75 15.95
N GLY A 276 18.88 21.74 16.36
CA GLY A 276 17.67 21.27 15.67
C GLY A 276 16.67 22.37 15.34
N ARG A 277 16.45 23.30 16.27
CA ARG A 277 15.55 24.44 16.09
C ARG A 277 16.07 25.41 15.02
N ILE A 278 17.38 25.66 15.01
CA ILE A 278 18.04 26.52 14.02
C ILE A 278 17.97 25.88 12.63
N ILE A 279 18.36 24.60 12.50
CA ILE A 279 18.39 23.94 11.19
C ILE A 279 16.99 23.77 10.58
N ARG A 280 15.93 23.60 11.41
CA ARG A 280 14.54 23.60 10.93
C ARG A 280 14.07 25.00 10.51
N LYS A 281 14.45 26.04 11.25
CA LYS A 281 14.05 27.43 10.95
C LYS A 281 14.53 27.85 9.55
N TYR A 282 15.74 27.47 9.19
CA TYR A 282 16.35 27.79 7.90
C TYR A 282 16.25 26.66 6.86
N SER A 283 15.44 25.61 7.12
CA SER A 283 15.28 24.44 6.25
C SER A 283 16.59 23.71 5.88
N ILE A 284 17.64 23.90 6.67
CA ILE A 284 18.94 23.25 6.49
C ILE A 284 18.78 21.73 6.67
N ASP A 285 17.81 21.30 7.48
CA ASP A 285 17.52 19.89 7.72
C ASP A 285 17.10 19.11 6.47
N GLU A 286 16.64 19.79 5.42
CA GLU A 286 16.23 19.18 4.16
C GLU A 286 17.39 19.05 3.15
N LEU A 287 18.56 19.68 3.37
CA LEU A 287 19.68 19.62 2.43
C LEU A 287 20.20 18.20 2.13
N PRO A 288 20.18 17.22 3.06
CA PRO A 288 20.53 15.84 2.74
C PRO A 288 19.66 15.18 1.65
N GLN A 289 18.48 15.74 1.35
CA GLN A 289 17.63 15.27 0.25
C GLN A 289 18.28 15.47 -1.13
N LEU A 290 19.29 16.34 -1.25
CA LEU A 290 20.12 16.42 -2.47
C LEU A 290 20.73 15.04 -2.81
N VAL A 291 21.09 14.24 -1.80
CA VAL A 291 21.57 12.87 -2.02
C VAL A 291 20.46 11.95 -2.54
N ASN A 292 19.20 12.12 -2.10
CA ASN A 292 18.05 11.40 -2.68
C ASN A 292 17.86 11.74 -4.15
N ILE A 293 18.06 13.01 -4.50
CA ILE A 293 18.01 13.46 -5.90
C ILE A 293 19.12 12.78 -6.69
N LEU A 294 20.37 12.78 -6.22
CA LEU A 294 21.45 12.06 -6.92
C LEU A 294 21.19 10.56 -7.08
N LYS A 295 20.56 9.90 -6.10
CA LYS A 295 20.17 8.48 -6.20
C LYS A 295 19.05 8.21 -7.20
N GLY A 296 18.23 9.22 -7.48
CA GLY A 296 17.06 9.10 -8.36
C GLY A 296 15.76 8.78 -7.63
N ASP A 297 15.75 8.85 -6.29
CA ASP A 297 14.51 8.73 -5.49
C ASP A 297 13.62 9.98 -5.64
N MET A 298 14.25 11.12 -5.94
CA MET A 298 13.63 12.44 -6.03
C MET A 298 14.20 13.26 -7.20
N SER A 299 13.56 14.38 -7.46
CA SER A 299 13.89 15.43 -8.42
C SER A 299 13.89 16.78 -7.70
N ILE A 300 14.55 17.79 -8.28
CA ILE A 300 14.55 19.16 -7.73
C ILE A 300 13.12 19.71 -7.71
N VAL A 301 12.39 19.55 -8.82
CA VAL A 301 10.99 19.97 -8.94
C VAL A 301 10.09 18.75 -9.05
N GLY A 302 9.03 18.70 -8.26
CA GLY A 302 8.12 17.56 -8.21
C GLY A 302 7.07 17.70 -7.10
N ASN A 303 6.20 16.71 -6.98
CA ASN A 303 5.22 16.67 -5.89
C ASN A 303 5.90 16.24 -4.60
N ARG A 304 5.48 16.81 -3.47
CA ARG A 304 6.12 16.52 -2.17
C ARG A 304 5.87 15.05 -1.77
N PRO A 305 6.92 14.28 -1.40
CA PRO A 305 6.77 12.92 -0.90
C PRO A 305 5.99 12.88 0.41
N LEU A 306 5.02 11.98 0.50
CA LEU A 306 4.14 11.89 1.67
C LEU A 306 4.60 10.81 2.66
N PRO A 307 4.35 10.99 3.96
CA PRO A 307 4.43 9.88 4.92
C PRO A 307 3.52 8.72 4.49
N LEU A 308 3.86 7.50 4.89
CA LEU A 308 3.07 6.29 4.59
C LEU A 308 1.59 6.46 4.99
N TYR A 309 1.35 6.88 6.24
CA TYR A 309 0.00 7.07 6.78
C TYR A 309 -0.83 8.12 6.02
N GLU A 310 -0.19 9.12 5.39
CA GLU A 310 -0.91 10.14 4.62
C GLU A 310 -1.18 9.65 3.20
N ALA A 311 -0.23 8.92 2.61
CA ALA A 311 -0.39 8.31 1.30
C ALA A 311 -1.47 7.21 1.29
N GLU A 312 -1.58 6.44 2.37
CA GLU A 312 -2.66 5.44 2.57
C GLU A 312 -4.07 6.05 2.52
N LEU A 313 -4.21 7.35 2.82
CA LEU A 313 -5.49 8.06 2.76
C LEU A 313 -5.81 8.57 1.34
N LEU A 314 -4.86 8.53 0.41
CA LEU A 314 -4.97 9.09 -0.93
C LEU A 314 -5.06 8.01 -2.01
N THR A 315 -5.72 6.90 -1.70
CA THR A 315 -5.91 5.76 -2.61
C THR A 315 -7.17 5.88 -3.49
N THR A 316 -7.85 7.02 -3.48
CA THR A 316 -8.98 7.27 -4.40
C THR A 316 -8.45 7.60 -5.79
N ASP A 317 -9.22 7.25 -6.83
CA ASP A 317 -8.84 7.47 -8.23
C ASP A 317 -8.47 8.93 -8.52
N GLU A 318 -9.17 9.88 -7.89
CA GLU A 318 -8.90 11.31 -8.03
C GLU A 318 -7.51 11.71 -7.52
N TYR A 319 -7.08 11.19 -6.36
CA TYR A 319 -5.84 11.61 -5.73
C TYR A 319 -4.64 10.78 -6.13
N ILE A 320 -4.85 9.56 -6.64
CA ILE A 320 -3.78 8.68 -7.13
C ILE A 320 -2.90 9.38 -8.16
N GLU A 321 -3.49 10.23 -9.02
CA GLU A 321 -2.76 10.93 -10.08
C GLU A 321 -1.62 11.80 -9.58
N ARG A 322 -1.67 12.30 -8.33
CA ARG A 322 -0.56 13.07 -7.75
C ARG A 322 0.74 12.29 -7.72
N PHE A 323 0.67 10.96 -7.56
CA PHE A 323 1.84 10.08 -7.50
C PHE A 323 2.40 9.79 -8.90
N MET A 324 1.73 10.20 -9.97
CA MET A 324 2.26 10.08 -11.33
C MET A 324 3.32 11.13 -11.67
N ALA A 325 3.48 12.16 -10.82
CA ALA A 325 4.54 13.16 -10.97
C ALA A 325 5.84 12.68 -10.32
N PRO A 326 7.01 13.22 -10.73
CA PRO A 326 8.25 13.03 -10.00
C PRO A 326 8.12 13.56 -8.56
N SER A 327 8.75 12.87 -7.62
CA SER A 327 8.89 13.33 -6.24
C SER A 327 9.85 14.51 -6.15
N GLY A 328 9.44 15.61 -5.53
CA GLY A 328 10.15 16.89 -5.56
C GLY A 328 10.63 17.40 -4.21
N LEU A 329 11.76 18.11 -4.21
CA LEU A 329 12.17 18.98 -3.10
C LEU A 329 11.26 20.22 -3.02
N THR A 330 11.04 20.87 -4.17
CA THR A 330 10.05 21.93 -4.37
C THR A 330 9.00 21.50 -5.40
N GLY A 331 7.85 22.15 -5.41
CA GLY A 331 6.69 21.76 -6.21
C GLY A 331 5.73 22.91 -6.42
N LEU A 332 4.79 22.73 -7.35
CA LEU A 332 3.89 23.80 -7.78
C LEU A 332 3.11 24.43 -6.62
N TRP A 333 2.55 23.61 -5.73
CA TRP A 333 1.79 24.14 -4.59
C TRP A 333 2.66 24.83 -3.54
N GLN A 334 3.93 24.45 -3.40
CA GLN A 334 4.85 25.08 -2.44
C GLN A 334 5.19 26.53 -2.83
N VAL A 335 5.08 26.86 -4.12
CA VAL A 335 5.37 28.20 -4.66
C VAL A 335 4.14 29.01 -5.03
N GLU A 336 2.95 28.38 -5.05
CA GLU A 336 1.71 29.10 -5.29
C GLU A 336 1.15 29.68 -3.98
N LYS A 337 0.69 30.93 -4.05
CA LYS A 337 -0.08 31.60 -3.00
C LYS A 337 -1.38 32.08 -3.64
N ARG A 338 -2.53 31.85 -3.01
CA ARG A 338 -3.84 32.38 -3.45
C ARG A 338 -4.45 33.23 -2.34
N GLY A 339 -4.89 34.44 -2.69
CA GLY A 339 -5.70 35.35 -1.87
C GLY A 339 -4.96 36.16 -0.79
N ASP A 340 -5.63 37.19 -0.27
CA ASP A 340 -5.16 38.12 0.77
C ASP A 340 -4.79 37.45 2.11
N GLN A 341 -5.19 36.18 2.32
CA GLN A 341 -4.91 35.40 3.54
C GLN A 341 -3.78 34.36 3.40
N GLY A 342 -3.18 34.21 2.22
CA GLY A 342 -1.90 33.49 2.04
C GLY A 342 -1.85 31.98 2.37
N THR A 343 -2.95 31.31 2.70
CA THR A 343 -2.96 29.89 3.08
C THR A 343 -3.85 29.03 2.17
N LEU A 344 -3.23 28.12 1.42
CA LEU A 344 -3.92 27.13 0.57
C LEU A 344 -4.57 26.05 1.43
N SER A 345 -5.82 25.69 1.12
CA SER A 345 -6.50 24.53 1.70
C SER A 345 -5.81 23.21 1.32
N ALA A 346 -6.03 22.15 2.09
CA ALA A 346 -5.45 20.84 1.81
C ALA A 346 -5.86 20.31 0.43
N GLU A 347 -7.10 20.59 0.02
CA GLU A 347 -7.63 20.15 -1.26
C GLU A 347 -6.98 20.88 -2.43
N GLU A 348 -6.84 22.20 -2.34
CA GLU A 348 -6.15 22.97 -3.39
C GLU A 348 -4.70 22.55 -3.59
N ARG A 349 -4.00 22.14 -2.52
CA ARG A 349 -2.64 21.60 -2.62
C ARG A 349 -2.59 20.32 -3.43
N LYS A 350 -3.53 19.38 -3.18
CA LYS A 350 -3.65 18.14 -3.96
C LYS A 350 -3.98 18.42 -5.42
N GLN A 351 -4.89 19.35 -5.68
CA GLN A 351 -5.25 19.72 -7.05
C GLN A 351 -4.07 20.36 -7.79
N LEU A 352 -3.22 21.14 -7.11
CA LEU A 352 -1.98 21.66 -7.68
C LEU A 352 -0.94 20.56 -7.93
N ASP A 353 -0.82 19.57 -7.04
CA ASP A 353 0.01 18.38 -7.26
C ASP A 353 -0.45 17.59 -8.51
N ILE A 354 -1.77 17.37 -8.67
CA ILE A 354 -2.35 16.70 -9.86
C ILE A 354 -2.12 17.53 -11.12
N LYS A 355 -2.32 18.85 -11.03
CA LYS A 355 -2.07 19.77 -12.13
C LYS A 355 -0.61 19.71 -12.60
N TYR A 356 0.32 19.63 -11.66
CA TYR A 356 1.74 19.45 -11.98
C TYR A 356 1.99 18.08 -12.62
N ALA A 357 1.43 17.00 -12.06
CA ALA A 357 1.55 15.64 -12.61
C ALA A 357 1.15 15.56 -14.10
N ARG A 358 0.06 16.26 -14.47
CA ARG A 358 -0.45 16.26 -15.85
C ARG A 358 0.35 17.14 -16.82
N ASN A 359 0.94 18.24 -16.33
CA ASN A 359 1.45 19.32 -17.20
C ASN A 359 2.91 19.70 -16.94
N PHE A 360 3.68 18.89 -16.22
CA PHE A 360 5.07 19.23 -15.95
C PHE A 360 5.87 19.29 -17.26
N SER A 361 6.72 20.31 -17.37
CA SER A 361 7.54 20.59 -18.53
C SER A 361 8.77 21.36 -18.08
N PHE A 362 9.80 21.41 -18.93
CA PHE A 362 11.03 22.13 -18.62
C PHE A 362 10.77 23.59 -18.23
N GLY A 363 9.96 24.31 -19.00
CA GLY A 363 9.62 25.71 -18.71
C GLY A 363 8.84 25.89 -17.39
N ASN A 364 7.93 24.96 -17.08
CA ASN A 364 7.20 24.99 -15.82
C ASN A 364 8.12 24.73 -14.63
N ASP A 365 9.09 23.81 -14.76
CA ASP A 365 10.07 23.52 -13.72
C ASP A 365 10.97 24.72 -13.43
N ILE A 366 11.50 25.38 -14.46
CA ILE A 366 12.30 26.60 -14.29
C ILE A 366 11.49 27.70 -13.60
N LYS A 367 10.20 27.87 -13.98
CA LYS A 367 9.30 28.81 -13.32
C LYS A 367 9.14 28.50 -11.83
N ILE A 368 8.95 27.23 -11.45
CA ILE A 368 8.83 26.81 -10.05
C ILE A 368 10.14 27.06 -9.30
N ILE A 369 11.29 26.77 -9.90
CA ILE A 369 12.61 27.03 -9.30
C ILE A 369 12.78 28.53 -9.02
N CYS A 370 12.53 29.39 -10.01
CA CYS A 370 12.63 30.85 -9.83
C CYS A 370 11.69 31.36 -8.74
N LYS A 371 10.42 30.89 -8.71
CA LYS A 371 9.48 31.24 -7.64
C LYS A 371 9.90 30.70 -6.27
N THR A 372 10.60 29.58 -6.22
CA THR A 372 11.11 29.01 -4.96
C THR A 372 12.12 29.97 -4.33
N PHE A 373 13.06 30.50 -5.13
CA PHE A 373 14.04 31.47 -4.63
C PHE A 373 13.38 32.77 -4.14
N THR A 374 12.39 33.31 -4.87
CA THR A 374 11.68 34.52 -4.42
C THR A 374 10.84 34.28 -3.17
N ALA A 375 10.23 33.10 -3.02
CA ALA A 375 9.47 32.74 -1.83
C ALA A 375 10.33 32.61 -0.57
N PHE A 376 11.59 32.15 -0.70
CA PHE A 376 12.55 32.14 0.40
C PHE A 376 12.97 33.55 0.82
N VAL A 377 13.22 34.45 -0.13
CA VAL A 377 13.61 35.85 0.14
C VAL A 377 12.46 36.64 0.79
N GLN A 378 11.21 36.40 0.38
CA GLN A 378 10.04 37.07 0.99
C GLN A 378 9.78 36.70 2.46
N LYS A 379 10.38 35.62 2.98
CA LYS A 379 10.28 35.26 4.40
C LYS A 379 11.18 36.11 5.31
N GLU A 380 11.98 37.03 4.77
CA GLU A 380 12.81 37.95 5.57
C GLU A 380 12.03 39.11 6.23
N ASN A 381 10.72 39.26 5.95
CA ASN A 381 9.88 40.29 6.57
C ASN A 381 8.65 39.70 7.30
N VAL A 382 8.87 38.79 8.26
CA VAL A 382 7.87 38.45 9.30
C VAL A 382 8.55 38.27 10.64
#